data_AF-A0A1G6KR41-F1
#
_entry.id   AF-A0A1G6KR41-F1
#
_cell.length_a   1.000
_cell.length_b   1.000
_cell.length_c   1.000
_cell.angle_alpha   90.00
_cell.angle_beta   90.00
_cell.angle_gamma   90.00
#
_symmetry.space_group_name_H-M   'P 1'
#
loop_
_entity.id
_entity.type
_entity.pdbx_description
1 polymer ?
#
loop_
_entity_poly.entity_id
_entity_poly.type
_entity_poly.pdbx_seq_one_letter_code
_entity_poly.pdbx_strand_id
1 'polypeptide(L)'
;MIGGAAGDSSYNAQLAGVIGQNAVENNNTAFMANPLEFEELKQPKTREEILLEAHAQKEQALYMALALNIVKDFILYRNLGGKYEIRDKATGKAIATFDNAKDAQKSIDFAKFKVEQSKQNKHILGTNEYKVSVSNDKTKSILSVDPNSLTKKLGTGQPVNKVQVGLPGSKERIDFGKVIGTYIDPKTGAQLPTSKGIVHYSNKGIHIVPSRP
;
A
#
# COMPACT_ATOMS: atom_id res chain seq x y z
N MET A 1 -68.07 -46.89 -25.85
CA MET A 1 -68.99 -45.88 -25.27
C MET A 1 -68.51 -45.61 -23.86
N ILE A 2 -68.12 -44.36 -23.61
CA ILE A 2 -67.13 -43.90 -22.64
C ILE A 2 -67.75 -43.78 -21.24
N GLY A 3 -66.99 -44.20 -20.22
CA GLY A 3 -67.33 -44.09 -18.80
C GLY A 3 -66.54 -43.01 -18.05
N GLY A 4 -66.80 -42.89 -16.74
CA GLY A 4 -66.04 -42.10 -15.76
C GLY A 4 -66.62 -40.69 -15.57
N ALA A 5 -67.25 -40.33 -14.46
CA ALA A 5 -66.76 -40.19 -13.08
C ALA A 5 -66.25 -38.77 -12.76
N ALA A 6 -67.02 -38.10 -11.91
CA ALA A 6 -66.66 -37.22 -10.78
C ALA A 6 -65.81 -35.96 -10.99
N GLY A 7 -66.25 -34.86 -10.36
CA GLY A 7 -65.36 -33.82 -9.85
C GLY A 7 -65.91 -32.40 -9.99
N ASP A 8 -66.43 -31.88 -8.88
CA ASP A 8 -67.19 -30.63 -8.79
C ASP A 8 -66.34 -29.34 -8.85
N SER A 9 -67.02 -28.33 -9.41
CA SER A 9 -66.91 -26.87 -9.31
C SER A 9 -65.56 -26.20 -9.06
N SER A 10 -65.01 -25.68 -10.14
CA SER A 10 -64.15 -24.50 -10.20
C SER A 10 -64.91 -23.20 -9.85
N TYR A 11 -64.31 -22.40 -8.96
CA TYR A 11 -64.16 -20.94 -9.04
C TYR A 11 -65.39 -20.04 -9.27
N ASN A 12 -65.61 -19.12 -8.32
CA ASN A 12 -65.87 -17.67 -8.51
C ASN A 12 -66.23 -17.07 -7.13
N ALA A 13 -65.93 -15.84 -6.74
CA ALA A 13 -65.20 -14.71 -7.31
C ALA A 13 -64.89 -13.76 -6.13
N GLN A 14 -64.05 -12.76 -6.40
CA GLN A 14 -63.49 -11.77 -5.47
C GLN A 14 -64.52 -10.82 -4.82
N LEU A 15 -64.05 -10.19 -3.73
CA LEU A 15 -64.35 -8.85 -3.21
C LEU A 15 -65.24 -8.74 -1.95
N ALA A 16 -64.62 -8.90 -0.77
CA ALA A 16 -65.00 -8.17 0.43
C ALA A 16 -63.72 -7.69 1.14
N GLY A 17 -63.60 -6.37 1.26
CA GLY A 17 -62.43 -5.67 1.77
C GLY A 17 -62.13 -5.97 3.24
N VAL A 18 -60.86 -6.26 3.49
CA VAL A 18 -59.97 -5.52 4.40
C VAL A 18 -60.64 -4.87 5.61
N ILE A 19 -60.61 -5.53 6.77
CA ILE A 19 -60.25 -4.92 8.06
C ILE A 19 -59.58 -6.00 8.95
N GLY A 20 -58.28 -5.83 9.20
CA GLY A 20 -57.64 -6.28 10.46
C GLY A 20 -57.28 -7.76 10.62
N GLN A 21 -56.45 -8.33 9.75
CA GLN A 21 -55.62 -9.46 10.16
C GLN A 21 -54.44 -8.96 10.99
N ASN A 22 -54.42 -9.35 12.26
CA ASN A 22 -53.25 -9.64 13.09
C ASN A 22 -51.89 -9.14 12.57
N ALA A 23 -51.44 -8.00 13.09
CA ALA A 23 -50.05 -7.81 13.48
C ALA A 23 -50.04 -6.85 14.67
N VAL A 24 -49.46 -7.30 15.76
CA VAL A 24 -49.30 -6.57 17.02
C VAL A 24 -48.53 -5.27 16.76
N GLU A 25 -49.22 -4.12 16.77
CA GLU A 25 -48.59 -2.81 16.73
C GLU A 25 -48.16 -2.39 18.15
N ASN A 26 -46.97 -2.83 18.56
CA ASN A 26 -46.27 -2.26 19.69
C ASN A 26 -45.14 -1.37 19.16
N ASN A 27 -45.50 -0.27 18.52
CA ASN A 27 -44.53 0.73 18.11
C ASN A 27 -44.32 1.71 19.27
N ASN A 28 -43.34 1.45 20.14
CA ASN A 28 -42.29 2.44 20.41
C ASN A 28 -41.13 1.86 21.23
N THR A 29 -39.94 1.97 20.64
CA THR A 29 -38.62 1.96 21.29
C THR A 29 -38.21 0.73 22.09
N ALA A 30 -38.07 -0.41 21.41
CA ALA A 30 -36.99 -1.33 21.78
C ALA A 30 -35.65 -0.64 21.45
N PHE A 31 -35.08 0.07 22.42
CA PHE A 31 -33.64 0.30 22.47
C PHE A 31 -32.98 -1.07 22.61
N MET A 32 -32.84 -1.77 21.48
CA MET A 32 -31.84 -2.81 21.34
C MET A 32 -30.53 -2.13 21.66
N ALA A 33 -30.01 -2.39 22.86
CA ALA A 33 -28.64 -2.10 23.21
C ALA A 33 -27.80 -2.68 22.07
N ASN A 34 -27.31 -1.79 21.21
CA ASN A 34 -26.29 -2.08 20.25
C ASN A 34 -25.21 -2.82 21.05
N PRO A 35 -24.80 -4.06 20.69
CA PRO A 35 -23.60 -4.63 21.29
C PRO A 35 -22.54 -3.58 21.00
N LEU A 36 -22.07 -2.91 22.05
CA LEU A 36 -20.99 -1.95 21.95
C LEU A 36 -19.90 -2.69 21.17
N GLU A 37 -19.69 -2.28 19.91
CA GLU A 37 -18.40 -2.47 19.28
C GLU A 37 -17.45 -1.85 20.29
N PHE A 38 -16.77 -2.72 21.05
CA PHE A 38 -15.55 -2.30 21.70
C PHE A 38 -14.68 -1.87 20.55
N GLU A 39 -14.70 -0.56 20.24
CA GLU A 39 -13.60 0.07 19.56
C GLU A 39 -12.37 -0.41 20.31
N GLU A 40 -11.64 -1.31 19.66
CA GLU A 40 -10.39 -1.81 20.17
C GLU A 40 -9.55 -0.56 20.42
N LEU A 41 -9.47 -0.15 21.69
CA LEU A 41 -8.70 1.00 22.12
C LEU A 41 -7.28 0.68 21.69
N LYS A 42 -6.90 1.21 20.52
CA LYS A 42 -5.53 1.12 20.02
C LYS A 42 -4.68 1.62 21.16
N GLN A 43 -3.87 0.71 21.70
CA GLN A 43 -2.93 0.99 22.77
C GLN A 43 -2.29 2.37 22.48
N PRO A 44 -2.28 3.30 23.45
CA PRO A 44 -1.74 4.63 23.20
C PRO A 44 -0.31 4.45 22.72
N LYS A 45 -0.05 4.87 21.48
CA LYS A 45 1.26 4.73 20.85
C LYS A 45 2.30 5.29 21.80
N THR A 46 3.35 4.53 22.02
CA THR A 46 4.47 4.98 22.83
C THR A 46 5.08 6.23 22.21
N ARG A 47 5.76 7.04 23.02
CA ARG A 47 6.44 8.25 22.54
C ARG A 47 7.42 7.92 21.39
N GLU A 48 8.05 6.77 21.43
CA GLU A 48 8.95 6.30 20.36
C GLU A 48 8.19 5.96 19.07
N GLU A 49 7.06 5.27 19.16
CA GLU A 49 6.20 4.98 18.00
C GLU A 49 5.61 6.25 17.38
N ILE A 50 5.20 7.22 18.20
CA ILE A 50 4.73 8.53 17.73
C ILE A 50 5.85 9.28 17.02
N LEU A 51 7.07 9.27 17.57
CA LEU A 51 8.23 9.93 16.96
C LEU A 51 8.63 9.25 15.65
N LEU A 52 8.60 7.92 15.60
CA LEU A 52 8.88 7.13 14.41
C LEU A 52 7.84 7.36 13.31
N GLU A 53 6.55 7.41 13.66
CA GLU A 53 5.48 7.74 12.71
C GLU A 53 5.53 9.21 12.25
N ALA A 54 5.85 10.15 13.14
CA ALA A 54 5.99 11.55 12.78
C ALA A 54 7.20 11.80 11.87
N HIS A 55 8.31 11.05 12.05
CA HIS A 55 9.44 11.03 11.12
C HIS A 55 9.00 10.46 9.76
N ALA A 56 8.30 9.32 9.76
CA ALA A 56 7.78 8.68 8.55
C ALA A 56 6.79 9.57 7.78
N GLN A 57 5.94 10.34 8.47
CA GLN A 57 5.01 11.30 7.84
C GLN A 57 5.72 12.53 7.26
N LYS A 58 6.80 13.01 7.90
CA LYS A 58 7.57 14.17 7.41
C LYS A 58 8.38 13.83 6.16
N GLU A 59 8.94 12.63 6.07
CA GLU A 59 9.54 12.14 4.82
C GLU A 59 8.48 12.01 3.70
N GLN A 60 7.25 11.59 4.04
CA GLN A 60 6.16 11.38 3.09
C GLN A 60 5.79 12.62 2.26
N ALA A 61 5.94 13.84 2.82
CA ALA A 61 5.66 15.11 2.15
C ALA A 61 6.72 15.48 1.09
N LEU A 62 8.01 15.25 1.37
CA LEU A 62 9.10 15.48 0.42
C LEU A 62 8.96 14.66 -0.84
N TYR A 63 8.66 13.38 -0.65
CA TYR A 63 8.49 12.45 -1.76
C TYR A 63 7.22 12.72 -2.58
N MET A 64 6.15 13.26 -2.00
CA MET A 64 4.93 13.58 -2.75
C MET A 64 5.17 14.73 -3.74
N ALA A 65 5.97 15.72 -3.36
CA ALA A 65 6.31 16.85 -4.24
C ALA A 65 7.32 16.47 -5.35
N LEU A 66 8.25 15.56 -5.03
CA LEU A 66 9.22 14.96 -5.97
C LEU A 66 8.55 14.06 -7.02
N ALA A 67 7.68 13.14 -6.59
CA ALA A 67 7.04 12.15 -7.47
C ALA A 67 6.04 12.78 -8.47
N LEU A 68 5.49 13.95 -8.15
CA LEU A 68 4.60 14.70 -9.05
C LEU A 68 5.38 15.58 -10.06
N ASN A 69 6.72 15.53 -10.11
CA ASN A 69 7.57 16.47 -10.88
C ASN A 69 7.28 17.96 -10.58
N ILE A 70 6.67 18.26 -9.43
CA ILE A 70 6.36 19.64 -9.03
C ILE A 70 7.64 20.39 -8.68
N VAL A 71 8.66 19.68 -8.19
CA VAL A 71 9.95 20.24 -7.77
C VAL A 71 11.08 19.59 -8.55
N LYS A 72 11.73 20.36 -9.44
CA LYS A 72 12.88 19.90 -10.24
C LYS A 72 14.22 20.13 -9.55
N ASP A 73 14.29 21.16 -8.71
CA ASP A 73 15.49 21.59 -8.01
C ASP A 73 15.19 21.76 -6.52
N PHE A 74 16.12 21.28 -5.69
CA PHE A 74 16.04 21.37 -4.22
C PHE A 74 17.18 22.21 -3.67
N ILE A 75 16.92 22.89 -2.56
CA ILE A 75 17.96 23.48 -1.73
C ILE A 75 17.90 22.88 -0.33
N LEU A 76 19.08 22.63 0.24
CA LEU A 76 19.23 22.26 1.65
C LEU A 76 19.39 23.55 2.46
N TYR A 77 18.47 23.79 3.38
CA TYR A 77 18.44 24.99 4.21
C TYR A 77 18.50 24.61 5.69
N ARG A 78 19.34 25.28 6.48
CA ARG A 78 19.32 25.13 7.94
C ARG A 78 18.42 26.21 8.53
N ASN A 79 17.33 25.81 9.18
CA ASN A 79 16.40 26.75 9.79
C ASN A 79 16.91 27.28 11.14
N LEU A 80 16.29 28.35 11.62
CA LEU A 80 16.62 28.99 12.90
C LEU A 80 16.45 28.05 14.11
N GLY A 81 15.61 27.01 13.98
CA GLY A 81 15.44 25.95 14.99
C GLY A 81 16.52 24.86 14.94
N GLY A 82 17.57 25.03 14.12
CA GLY A 82 18.69 24.10 14.01
C GLY A 82 18.42 22.86 13.16
N LYS A 83 17.22 22.72 12.58
CA LYS A 83 16.84 21.61 11.71
C LYS A 83 17.20 21.89 10.26
N TYR A 84 17.28 20.83 9.46
CA TYR A 84 17.61 20.88 8.04
C TYR A 84 16.34 20.67 7.22
N GLU A 85 16.04 21.59 6.31
CA GLU A 85 14.88 21.54 5.46
C GLU A 85 15.30 21.37 4.01
N ILE A 86 14.64 20.46 3.33
CA ILE A 86 14.70 20.37 1.88
C ILE A 86 13.56 21.24 1.36
N ARG A 87 13.92 22.29 0.63
CA ARG A 87 12.98 23.25 0.06
C ARG A 87 12.97 23.15 -1.45
N ASP A 88 11.79 23.34 -2.03
CA ASP A 88 11.64 23.57 -3.46
C ASP A 88 12.37 24.86 -3.82
N LYS A 89 13.29 24.82 -4.79
CA LYS A 89 14.12 25.97 -5.14
C LYS A 89 13.33 27.11 -5.79
N ALA A 90 12.23 26.80 -6.48
CA ALA A 90 11.43 27.79 -7.22
C ALA A 90 10.48 28.58 -6.32
N THR A 91 9.89 27.92 -5.33
CA THR A 91 8.86 28.45 -4.43
C THR A 91 9.39 28.69 -3.02
N GLY A 92 10.54 28.14 -2.67
CA GLY A 92 11.11 28.18 -1.33
C GLY A 92 10.35 27.34 -0.30
N LYS A 93 9.30 26.59 -0.70
CA LYS A 93 8.45 25.82 0.22
C LYS A 93 9.21 24.63 0.80
N ALA A 94 9.18 24.48 2.13
CA ALA A 94 9.74 23.31 2.81
C ALA A 94 8.91 22.06 2.48
N ILE A 95 9.62 21.00 2.09
CA ILE A 95 9.02 19.75 1.62
C ILE A 95 9.29 18.60 2.59
N ALA A 96 10.49 18.54 3.20
CA ALA A 96 10.74 17.76 4.42
C ALA A 96 11.72 18.48 5.33
N THR A 97 11.73 18.03 6.58
CA THR A 97 12.60 18.52 7.64
C THR A 97 13.27 17.34 8.32
N PHE A 98 14.58 17.44 8.51
CA PHE A 98 15.46 16.45 9.11
C PHE A 98 16.19 17.07 10.29
N ASP A 99 16.54 16.25 11.27
CA ASP A 99 17.29 16.71 12.44
C ASP A 99 18.79 16.90 12.13
N ASN A 100 19.31 16.29 11.05
CA ASN A 100 20.72 16.41 10.66
C ASN A 100 20.91 16.54 9.13
N ALA A 101 22.02 17.17 8.75
CA ALA A 101 22.38 17.44 7.35
C ALA A 101 22.61 16.16 6.54
N LYS A 102 23.16 15.12 7.18
CA LYS A 102 23.56 13.88 6.51
C LYS A 102 22.35 13.12 5.99
N ASP A 103 21.31 13.00 6.79
CA ASP A 103 20.06 12.34 6.42
C ASP A 103 19.29 13.15 5.38
N ALA A 104 19.29 14.49 5.51
CA ALA A 104 18.73 15.36 4.48
C ALA A 104 19.45 15.15 3.14
N GLN A 105 20.78 15.22 3.12
CA GLN A 105 21.56 15.00 1.90
C GLN A 105 21.33 13.60 1.32
N LYS A 106 21.26 12.58 2.18
CA LYS A 106 20.97 11.19 1.80
C LYS A 106 19.61 11.09 1.10
N SER A 107 18.56 11.75 1.60
CA SER A 107 17.24 11.73 0.96
C SER A 107 17.24 12.37 -0.42
N ILE A 108 18.02 13.44 -0.64
CA ILE A 108 18.22 14.06 -1.97
C ILE A 108 18.91 13.07 -2.90
N ASP A 109 19.95 12.38 -2.39
CA ASP A 109 20.66 11.36 -3.14
C ASP A 109 19.78 10.17 -3.54
N PHE A 110 18.81 9.79 -2.72
CA PHE A 110 17.87 8.73 -3.09
C PHE A 110 16.75 9.19 -4.01
N ALA A 111 16.34 10.45 -3.92
CA ALA A 111 15.32 11.05 -4.78
C ALA A 111 15.71 11.07 -6.27
N LYS A 112 17.00 10.97 -6.60
CA LYS A 112 17.48 10.90 -7.99
C LYS A 112 17.20 9.54 -8.67
N PHE A 113 16.95 8.50 -7.90
CA PHE A 113 16.70 7.17 -8.47
C PHE A 113 15.32 7.08 -9.10
N LYS A 114 15.30 6.66 -10.37
CA LYS A 114 14.07 6.34 -11.09
C LYS A 114 13.82 4.84 -11.06
N VAL A 115 12.55 4.44 -11.12
CA VAL A 115 12.19 3.04 -11.31
C VAL A 115 12.58 2.62 -12.74
N GLU A 116 13.38 1.56 -12.84
CA GLU A 116 13.73 0.93 -14.12
C GLU A 116 12.55 0.07 -14.60
N GLN A 117 11.61 0.67 -15.32
CA GLN A 117 10.32 0.05 -15.66
C GLN A 117 10.45 -1.35 -16.27
N SER A 118 11.35 -1.57 -17.24
CA SER A 118 11.53 -2.90 -17.86
C SER A 118 12.04 -3.97 -16.87
N LYS A 119 12.82 -3.59 -15.85
CA LYS A 119 13.22 -4.52 -14.77
C LYS A 119 12.06 -4.74 -13.81
N GLN A 120 11.34 -3.67 -13.48
CA GLN A 120 10.20 -3.72 -12.56
C GLN A 120 9.03 -4.54 -13.13
N ASN A 121 8.77 -4.46 -14.44
CA ASN A 121 7.72 -5.20 -15.13
C ASN A 121 7.85 -6.72 -14.91
N LYS A 122 9.07 -7.25 -14.75
CA LYS A 122 9.29 -8.68 -14.39
C LYS A 122 8.65 -9.11 -13.06
N HIS A 123 8.16 -8.14 -12.29
CA HIS A 123 7.47 -8.33 -11.02
C HIS A 123 6.04 -7.77 -11.05
N ILE A 124 5.50 -7.36 -12.19
CA ILE A 124 4.13 -6.84 -12.31
C ILE A 124 3.31 -7.83 -13.15
N LEU A 125 2.29 -8.40 -12.52
CA LEU A 125 1.40 -9.38 -13.15
C LEU A 125 0.76 -8.80 -14.42
N GLY A 126 0.73 -9.59 -15.49
CA GLY A 126 0.09 -9.21 -16.77
C GLY A 126 1.02 -8.52 -17.78
N THR A 127 2.18 -8.01 -17.37
CA THR A 127 3.17 -7.44 -18.31
C THR A 127 3.82 -8.51 -19.18
N ASN A 128 4.32 -8.11 -20.35
CA ASN A 128 5.04 -9.02 -21.25
C ASN A 128 6.32 -9.54 -20.60
N GLU A 129 7.06 -8.69 -19.90
CA GLU A 129 8.29 -9.07 -19.21
C GLU A 129 8.02 -10.05 -18.07
N TYR A 130 6.91 -9.92 -17.34
CA TYR A 130 6.49 -10.91 -16.36
C TYR A 130 6.21 -12.26 -17.04
N LYS A 131 5.36 -12.29 -18.08
CA LYS A 131 5.01 -13.51 -18.83
C LYS A 131 6.26 -14.23 -19.35
N VAL A 132 7.17 -13.50 -19.99
CA VAL A 132 8.45 -14.06 -20.48
C VAL A 132 9.33 -14.53 -19.33
N SER A 133 9.34 -13.81 -18.20
CA SER A 133 10.19 -14.20 -17.08
C SER A 133 9.71 -15.48 -16.39
N VAL A 134 8.40 -15.72 -16.33
CA VAL A 134 7.84 -16.96 -15.75
C VAL A 134 7.88 -18.13 -16.73
N SER A 135 7.79 -17.90 -18.03
CA SER A 135 7.91 -18.95 -19.05
C SER A 135 9.33 -19.51 -19.17
N ASN A 136 10.34 -18.80 -18.65
CA ASN A 136 11.73 -19.26 -18.59
C ASN A 136 12.02 -20.04 -17.29
N ASP A 137 11.06 -20.83 -16.81
CA ASP A 137 11.11 -21.64 -15.57
C ASP A 137 11.56 -20.89 -14.31
N LYS A 138 11.27 -19.58 -14.22
CA LYS A 138 11.59 -18.76 -13.05
C LYS A 138 10.32 -18.31 -12.36
N THR A 139 10.13 -18.70 -11.11
CA THR A 139 9.14 -18.09 -10.23
C THR A 139 9.49 -16.62 -10.00
N LYS A 140 8.51 -15.72 -10.16
CA LYS A 140 8.66 -14.29 -9.86
C LYS A 140 7.67 -13.85 -8.81
N SER A 141 8.19 -13.27 -7.74
CA SER A 141 7.37 -12.53 -6.78
C SER A 141 6.70 -11.34 -7.46
N ILE A 142 5.46 -11.06 -7.06
CA ILE A 142 4.56 -10.11 -7.70
C ILE A 142 4.44 -8.87 -6.83
N LEU A 143 4.75 -7.70 -7.37
CA LEU A 143 4.46 -6.41 -6.79
C LEU A 143 3.07 -5.98 -7.25
N SER A 144 2.19 -5.60 -6.32
CA SER A 144 0.79 -5.24 -6.59
C SER A 144 0.48 -3.77 -6.34
N VAL A 145 1.49 -2.98 -5.98
CA VAL A 145 1.38 -1.54 -5.74
C VAL A 145 2.25 -0.78 -6.74
N ASP A 146 1.98 0.52 -6.91
CA ASP A 146 2.83 1.39 -7.73
C ASP A 146 4.28 1.41 -7.17
N PRO A 147 5.28 0.99 -7.96
CA PRO A 147 6.68 1.00 -7.55
C PRO A 147 7.18 2.39 -7.16
N ASN A 148 6.69 3.45 -7.82
CA ASN A 148 7.15 4.82 -7.54
C ASN A 148 6.74 5.24 -6.12
N SER A 149 5.58 4.77 -5.63
CA SER A 149 5.11 5.01 -4.27
C SER A 149 6.02 4.43 -3.18
N LEU A 150 6.87 3.46 -3.51
CA LEU A 150 7.78 2.79 -2.58
C LEU A 150 9.17 3.43 -2.50
N THR A 151 9.51 4.30 -3.45
CA THR A 151 10.81 5.00 -3.49
C THR A 151 11.04 5.90 -2.26
N LYS A 152 9.98 6.17 -1.49
CA LYS A 152 9.99 6.97 -0.26
C LYS A 152 10.81 6.37 0.88
N LYS A 153 10.99 5.04 0.87
CA LYS A 153 11.70 4.33 1.95
C LYS A 153 13.12 3.95 1.58
N LEU A 154 13.63 4.38 0.41
CA LEU A 154 14.98 4.06 -0.01
C LEU A 154 16.02 4.52 1.01
N GLY A 155 17.02 3.67 1.27
CA GLY A 155 18.09 3.93 2.21
C GLY A 155 17.72 3.72 3.68
N THR A 156 16.48 3.32 4.00
CA THR A 156 16.04 2.99 5.37
C THR A 156 16.20 1.50 5.70
N GLY A 157 16.50 0.69 4.70
CA GLY A 157 16.57 -0.76 4.82
C GLY A 157 17.89 -1.28 5.37
N GLN A 158 17.93 -2.59 5.56
CA GLN A 158 19.15 -3.31 5.93
C GLN A 158 19.95 -3.66 4.68
N PRO A 159 21.27 -3.41 4.63
CA PRO A 159 22.10 -3.80 3.49
C PRO A 159 22.07 -5.32 3.31
N VAL A 160 21.82 -5.78 2.08
CA VAL A 160 21.80 -7.21 1.73
C VAL A 160 23.16 -7.68 1.22
N ASN A 161 24.03 -6.74 0.83
CA ASN A 161 25.40 -7.02 0.40
C ASN A 161 26.39 -6.00 0.97
N LYS A 162 27.69 -6.21 0.69
CA LYS A 162 28.79 -5.37 1.19
C LYS A 162 28.92 -4.02 0.48
N VAL A 163 28.13 -3.76 -0.56
CA VAL A 163 28.18 -2.50 -1.31
C VAL A 163 27.29 -1.49 -0.58
N GLN A 164 27.82 -0.31 -0.33
CA GLN A 164 27.09 0.77 0.35
C GLN A 164 25.75 1.06 -0.36
N VAL A 165 24.66 1.07 0.41
CA VAL A 165 23.30 1.32 -0.09
C VAL A 165 23.24 2.67 -0.82
N GLY A 166 22.61 2.67 -1.99
CA GLY A 166 22.55 3.83 -2.88
C GLY A 166 23.71 3.91 -3.88
N LEU A 167 24.69 3.01 -3.81
CA LEU A 167 25.65 2.83 -4.90
C LEU A 167 25.18 1.77 -5.90
N PRO A 168 25.58 1.89 -7.18
CA PRO A 168 25.31 0.85 -8.16
C PRO A 168 25.75 -0.54 -7.71
N GLY A 169 24.86 -1.53 -7.87
CA GLY A 169 25.10 -2.90 -7.42
C GLY A 169 24.78 -3.15 -5.94
N SER A 170 24.49 -2.11 -5.16
CA SER A 170 23.99 -2.29 -3.79
C SER A 170 22.57 -2.85 -3.76
N LYS A 171 22.23 -3.45 -2.62
CA LYS A 171 20.89 -3.94 -2.32
C LYS A 171 20.54 -3.65 -0.88
N GLU A 172 19.28 -3.33 -0.64
CA GLU A 172 18.73 -3.22 0.72
C GLU A 172 17.41 -3.96 0.83
N ARG A 173 17.11 -4.44 2.04
CA ARG A 173 15.81 -5.01 2.39
C ARG A 173 15.05 -4.00 3.24
N ILE A 174 13.89 -3.57 2.75
CA ILE A 174 13.01 -2.60 3.40
C ILE A 174 11.72 -3.28 3.82
N ASP A 175 11.24 -2.95 5.02
CA ASP A 175 9.83 -3.15 5.38
C ASP A 175 9.03 -1.88 5.05
N PHE A 176 8.13 -2.01 4.08
CA PHE A 176 7.31 -0.89 3.63
C PHE A 176 6.16 -0.60 4.59
N GLY A 177 5.92 -1.44 5.61
CA GLY A 177 4.90 -1.22 6.66
C GLY A 177 3.46 -1.45 6.19
N LYS A 178 3.29 -1.87 4.94
CA LYS A 178 2.03 -2.29 4.33
C LYS A 178 2.32 -3.38 3.32
N VAL A 179 1.35 -4.23 3.02
CA VAL A 179 1.50 -5.23 1.96
C VAL A 179 1.79 -4.53 0.63
N ILE A 180 2.90 -4.91 -0.02
CA ILE A 180 3.33 -4.37 -1.32
C ILE A 180 3.11 -5.36 -2.46
N GLY A 181 2.83 -6.62 -2.13
CA GLY A 181 2.64 -7.68 -3.10
C GLY A 181 2.76 -9.06 -2.47
N THR A 182 3.05 -10.03 -3.33
CA THR A 182 3.13 -11.45 -3.00
C THR A 182 4.55 -11.95 -3.22
N TYR A 183 5.18 -12.43 -2.16
CA TYR A 183 6.38 -13.24 -2.25
C TYR A 183 6.01 -14.64 -2.76
N ILE A 184 6.77 -15.14 -3.73
CA ILE A 184 6.67 -16.52 -4.22
C ILE A 184 7.97 -17.23 -3.87
N ASP A 185 7.87 -18.29 -3.07
CA ASP A 185 9.01 -19.12 -2.71
C ASP A 185 9.54 -19.86 -3.95
N PRO A 186 10.81 -19.70 -4.31
CA PRO A 186 11.34 -20.25 -5.57
C PRO A 186 11.52 -21.75 -5.57
N LYS A 187 11.44 -22.41 -4.41
CA LYS A 187 11.56 -23.88 -4.30
C LYS A 187 10.19 -24.55 -4.29
N THR A 188 9.25 -23.97 -3.57
CA THR A 188 7.94 -24.60 -3.30
C THR A 188 6.80 -24.00 -4.11
N GLY A 189 6.99 -22.80 -4.68
CA GLY A 189 5.91 -22.02 -5.31
C GLY A 189 4.92 -21.42 -4.32
N ALA A 190 5.13 -21.60 -3.00
CA ALA A 190 4.26 -21.07 -1.97
C ALA A 190 4.17 -19.54 -2.06
N GLN A 191 2.95 -19.02 -1.95
CA GLN A 191 2.65 -17.61 -2.09
C GLN A 191 2.31 -16.99 -0.73
N LEU A 192 2.99 -15.90 -0.37
CA LEU A 192 2.77 -15.19 0.88
C LEU A 192 2.64 -13.68 0.61
N PRO A 193 1.61 -13.00 1.16
CA PRO A 193 1.59 -11.54 1.14
C PRO A 193 2.80 -11.01 1.90
N THR A 194 3.42 -9.94 1.41
CA THR A 194 4.62 -9.38 2.03
C THR A 194 4.57 -7.86 2.06
N SER A 195 5.01 -7.28 3.19
CA SER A 195 5.33 -5.87 3.30
C SER A 195 6.78 -5.57 2.96
N LYS A 196 7.59 -6.60 2.72
CA LYS A 196 9.05 -6.47 2.63
C LYS A 196 9.51 -6.64 1.20
N GLY A 197 10.42 -5.79 0.75
CA GLY A 197 11.03 -5.91 -0.58
C GLY A 197 12.53 -5.72 -0.54
N ILE A 198 13.21 -6.32 -1.50
CA ILE A 198 14.62 -6.04 -1.80
C ILE A 198 14.66 -4.99 -2.89
N VAL A 199 15.29 -3.85 -2.61
CA VAL A 199 15.60 -2.85 -3.62
C VAL A 199 16.96 -3.15 -4.22
N HIS A 200 17.02 -3.16 -5.54
CA HIS A 200 18.25 -3.34 -6.30
C HIS A 200 18.64 -2.03 -6.97
N TYR A 201 19.85 -1.53 -6.68
CA TYR A 201 20.38 -0.30 -7.25
C TYR A 201 21.26 -0.55 -8.48
N SER A 202 21.17 0.34 -9.46
CA SER A 202 22.04 0.36 -10.64
C SER A 202 22.41 1.79 -11.04
N ASN A 203 23.29 1.93 -12.04
CA ASN A 203 23.63 3.23 -12.63
C ASN A 203 22.41 3.95 -13.23
N LYS A 204 21.34 3.22 -13.59
CA LYS A 204 20.17 3.75 -14.30
C LYS A 204 18.98 4.03 -13.39
N GLY A 205 18.97 3.49 -12.16
CA GLY A 205 17.79 3.53 -11.32
C GLY A 205 17.72 2.37 -10.33
N ILE A 206 16.48 2.02 -9.97
CA ILE A 206 16.16 0.95 -9.04
C ILE A 206 15.06 0.02 -9.60
N HIS A 207 14.98 -1.19 -9.05
CA HIS A 207 13.76 -1.99 -9.08
C HIS A 207 13.57 -2.68 -7.74
N ILE A 208 12.32 -3.01 -7.43
CA ILE A 208 11.89 -3.53 -6.14
C ILE A 208 11.30 -4.91 -6.36
N VAL A 209 11.82 -5.88 -5.61
CA VAL A 209 11.40 -7.28 -5.64
C VAL A 209 10.72 -7.62 -4.31
N PRO A 210 9.43 -8.01 -4.29
CA PRO A 210 8.82 -8.51 -3.07
C PRO A 210 9.63 -9.68 -2.52
N SER A 211 9.85 -9.68 -1.21
CA SER A 211 10.76 -10.61 -0.53
C SER A 211 10.02 -11.36 0.56
N ARG A 212 10.61 -12.47 1.01
CA ARG A 212 10.07 -13.26 2.12
C ARG A 212 9.74 -12.35 3.30
N PRO A 213 8.54 -12.44 3.93
CA PRO A 213 8.21 -11.73 5.16
C PRO A 213 9.24 -12.00 6.27
#